data_AF-A0A950VM72-F1
#
_entry.id   AF-A0A950VM72-F1
#
_cell.length_a   1.000
_cell.length_b   1.000
_cell.length_c   1.000
_cell.angle_alpha   90.00
_cell.angle_beta   90.00
_cell.angle_gamma   90.00
#
_symmetry.space_group_name_H-M   'P 1'
#
loop_
_entity.id
_entity.type
_entity.pdbx_description
1 polymer ?
#
loop_
_entity_poly.entity_id
_entity_poly.type
_entity_poly.pdbx_seq_one_letter_code
_entity_poly.pdbx_strand_id
1 'polypeptide(L)'
;MAAGRFLDVDPALLRLPPSRHQGADPAKLARHLSRFGRAVSGMPPLEVTEAANGELVINSGVTRATRVAKFLPGQTVRVEVIDHLPRWNVSKYPTVKDRLP
;
A
#
# COMPACT_ATOMS: atom_id res chain seq x y z
N MET A 1 -20.99 5.45 -13.94
CA MET A 1 -19.98 5.14 -12.92
C MET A 1 -18.69 5.81 -13.35
N ALA A 2 -18.13 6.74 -12.57
CA ALA A 2 -16.80 7.25 -12.88
C ALA A 2 -15.84 6.06 -12.80
N ALA A 3 -15.17 5.74 -13.91
CA ALA A 3 -14.22 4.64 -13.94
C ALA A 3 -13.00 5.04 -13.10
N GLY A 4 -12.84 4.45 -11.91
CA GLY A 4 -11.65 4.63 -11.09
C GLY A 4 -10.39 4.23 -11.87
N ARG A 5 -9.28 4.96 -11.69
CA ARG A 5 -7.99 4.60 -12.28
C ARG A 5 -7.35 3.54 -11.41
N PHE A 6 -7.15 2.35 -11.97
CA PHE A 6 -6.52 1.25 -11.26
C PHE A 6 -5.16 0.90 -11.85
N LEU A 7 -4.22 0.54 -10.99
CA LEU A 7 -2.85 0.14 -11.33
C LEU A 7 -2.49 -1.17 -10.63
N ASP A 8 -1.61 -1.96 -11.24
CA ASP A 8 -0.97 -3.10 -10.59
C ASP A 8 0.47 -2.72 -10.27
N VAL A 9 0.80 -2.67 -8.98
CA VAL A 9 2.08 -2.13 -8.50
C VAL A 9 2.69 -3.02 -7.43
N ASP A 10 4.00 -2.98 -7.28
CA ASP A 10 4.68 -3.62 -6.16
C ASP A 10 4.32 -2.89 -4.85
N PRO A 11 3.64 -3.53 -3.90
CA PRO A 11 3.26 -2.91 -2.64
C PRO A 11 4.47 -2.47 -1.81
N ALA A 12 5.66 -3.03 -2.03
CA ALA A 12 6.89 -2.65 -1.33
C ALA A 12 7.32 -1.22 -1.66
N LEU A 13 6.97 -0.71 -2.86
CA LEU A 13 7.33 0.62 -3.34
C LEU A 13 6.35 1.72 -2.91
N LEU A 14 5.17 1.33 -2.39
CA LEU A 14 4.16 2.29 -1.94
C LEU A 14 4.65 3.06 -0.72
N ARG A 15 4.38 4.36 -0.68
CA ARG A 15 4.68 5.24 0.46
C ARG A 15 3.65 5.08 1.56
N LEU A 16 4.13 5.09 2.80
CA LEU A 16 3.28 5.09 3.98
C LEU A 16 2.70 6.48 4.23
N PRO A 17 1.44 6.59 4.67
CA PRO A 17 0.87 7.87 5.03
C PRO A 17 1.52 8.41 6.31
N PRO A 18 1.48 9.74 6.55
CA PRO A 18 2.06 10.36 7.74
C PRO A 18 1.58 9.72 9.06
N SER A 19 0.29 9.37 9.12
CA SER A 19 -0.36 8.74 10.26
C SER A 19 0.10 7.30 10.54
N ARG A 20 0.81 6.67 9.60
CA ARG A 20 1.34 5.30 9.69
C ARG A 20 2.81 5.21 9.24
N HIS A 21 3.61 6.26 9.47
CA HIS A 21 5.03 6.29 9.08
C HIS A 21 5.88 5.18 9.72
N GLN A 22 5.42 4.56 10.82
CA GLN A 22 6.08 3.41 11.45
C GLN A 22 5.74 2.06 10.78
N GLY A 23 4.81 2.05 9.82
CA GLY A 23 4.39 0.84 9.11
C GLY A 23 3.05 0.28 9.59
N ALA A 24 2.84 -1.01 9.32
CA ALA A 24 1.63 -1.71 9.73
C ALA A 24 1.59 -1.93 11.24
N ASP A 25 0.39 -1.82 11.81
CA ASP A 25 0.12 -2.24 13.18
C ASP A 25 0.41 -3.74 13.35
N PRO A 26 1.30 -4.15 14.28
CA PRO A 26 1.71 -5.55 14.41
C PRO A 26 0.55 -6.51 14.72
N ALA A 27 -0.39 -6.10 15.58
CA ALA A 27 -1.53 -6.94 15.94
C ALA A 27 -2.52 -7.08 14.77
N LYS A 28 -2.76 -6.02 13.99
CA LYS A 28 -3.54 -6.11 12.75
C LYS A 28 -2.84 -7.00 11.73
N LEU A 29 -1.52 -6.88 11.57
CA LEU A 29 -0.75 -7.70 10.63
C LEU A 29 -0.79 -9.18 11.00
N ALA A 30 -0.58 -9.53 12.27
CA ALA A 30 -0.67 -10.92 12.74
C ALA A 30 -2.07 -11.52 12.50
N ARG A 31 -3.14 -10.77 12.81
CA ARG A 31 -4.52 -11.20 12.51
C ARG A 31 -4.76 -11.37 11.02
N HIS A 32 -4.25 -10.45 10.19
CA HIS A 32 -4.39 -10.53 8.74
C HIS A 32 -3.66 -11.76 8.17
N LEU A 33 -2.48 -12.06 8.70
CA LEU A 33 -1.71 -13.23 8.32
C LEU A 33 -2.42 -14.53 8.72
N SER A 34 -2.96 -14.61 9.95
CA SER A 34 -3.72 -15.78 10.40
C SER A 34 -4.96 -16.04 9.54
N ARG A 35 -5.69 -14.97 9.16
CA ARG A 35 -6.94 -15.11 8.39
C ARG A 35 -6.72 -15.39 6.90
N PHE A 36 -5.72 -14.76 6.30
CA PHE A 36 -5.57 -14.76 4.84
C PHE A 36 -4.26 -15.38 4.35
N GLY A 37 -3.29 -15.65 5.22
CA GLY A 37 -2.00 -16.22 4.86
C GLY A 37 -1.35 -15.46 3.70
N ARG A 38 -1.09 -16.20 2.61
CA ARG A 38 -0.56 -15.72 1.33
C ARG A 38 -1.65 -15.45 0.27
N ALA A 39 -2.93 -15.56 0.59
CA ALA A 39 -3.98 -15.33 -0.39
C ALA A 39 -4.06 -13.85 -0.80
N VAL A 40 -3.97 -13.59 -2.11
CA VAL A 40 -4.22 -12.26 -2.72
C VAL A 40 -5.48 -12.26 -3.59
N SER A 41 -6.01 -13.44 -3.94
CA SER A 41 -7.29 -13.58 -4.63
C SER A 41 -8.42 -13.02 -3.76
N GLY A 42 -9.31 -12.22 -4.36
CA GLY A 42 -10.40 -11.54 -3.66
C GLY A 42 -9.94 -10.46 -2.67
N MET A 43 -8.66 -10.11 -2.63
CA MET A 43 -8.18 -9.01 -1.80
C MET A 43 -8.72 -7.68 -2.37
N PRO A 44 -9.41 -6.84 -1.57
CA PRO A 44 -9.87 -5.55 -2.03
C PRO A 44 -8.70 -4.67 -2.48
N PRO A 45 -8.87 -3.82 -3.52
CA PRO A 45 -7.85 -2.87 -3.93
C PRO A 45 -7.36 -2.02 -2.75
N LEU A 46 -6.10 -1.61 -2.82
CA LEU A 46 -5.61 -0.56 -1.93
C LEU A 46 -6.04 0.80 -2.49
N GLU A 47 -6.29 1.78 -1.63
CA GLU A 47 -6.55 3.14 -2.09
C GLU A 47 -5.26 3.93 -1.97
N VAL A 48 -4.90 4.65 -3.02
CA VAL A 48 -3.70 5.49 -3.07
C VAL A 48 -4.00 6.88 -3.61
N THR A 49 -3.20 7.84 -3.19
CA THR A 49 -3.09 9.15 -3.84
C THR A 49 -1.79 9.17 -4.63
N GLU A 50 -1.85 9.62 -5.88
CA GLU A 50 -0.67 9.89 -6.69
C GLU A 50 -0.14 11.27 -6.32
N ALA A 51 1.13 11.33 -5.90
CA ALA A 51 1.80 12.53 -5.45
C ALA A 51 2.77 13.06 -6.53
N ALA A 52 3.63 14.02 -6.17
CA ALA A 52 4.69 14.48 -7.06
C ALA A 52 5.56 13.30 -7.55
N ASN A 53 6.10 13.43 -8.77
CA ASN A 53 6.98 12.42 -9.39
C ASN A 53 6.35 11.03 -9.59
N GLY A 54 5.01 10.93 -9.56
CA GLY A 54 4.30 9.65 -9.72
C GLY A 54 4.40 8.73 -8.50
N GLU A 55 4.86 9.24 -7.36
CA GLU A 55 4.91 8.45 -6.12
C GLU A 55 3.49 8.15 -5.63
N LEU A 56 3.22 6.91 -5.20
CA LEU A 56 1.91 6.49 -4.72
C LEU A 56 1.92 6.38 -3.19
N VAL A 57 1.04 7.13 -2.52
CA VAL A 57 0.89 7.09 -1.06
C VAL A 57 -0.39 6.36 -0.67
N ILE A 58 -0.28 5.43 0.27
CA ILE A 58 -1.43 4.63 0.74
C ILE A 58 -2.38 5.50 1.56
N ASN A 59 -3.64 5.57 1.12
CA ASN A 59 -4.76 6.07 1.92
C ASN A 59 -5.37 4.93 2.75
N SER A 60 -5.57 3.76 2.13
CA SER A 60 -6.18 2.59 2.75
C SER A 60 -5.44 1.32 2.37
N GLY A 61 -5.16 0.48 3.38
CA GLY A 61 -4.63 -0.87 3.17
C GLY A 61 -3.16 -1.08 3.51
N VAL A 62 -2.55 -0.26 4.38
CA VAL A 62 -1.16 -0.45 4.88
C VAL A 62 -0.91 -1.89 5.32
N THR A 63 -1.79 -2.49 6.14
CA THR A 63 -1.63 -3.88 6.61
C THR A 63 -1.67 -4.89 5.47
N ARG A 64 -2.50 -4.67 4.43
CA ARG A 64 -2.58 -5.55 3.26
C ARG A 64 -1.30 -5.43 2.43
N ALA A 65 -0.85 -4.21 2.17
CA ALA A 65 0.40 -3.93 1.46
C ALA A 65 1.60 -4.57 2.15
N THR A 66 1.77 -4.34 3.46
CA THR A 66 2.86 -4.93 4.24
C THR A 66 2.82 -6.45 4.24
N ARG A 67 1.64 -7.07 4.34
CA ARG A 67 1.52 -8.54 4.29
C ARG A 67 2.01 -9.07 2.94
N VAL A 68 1.57 -8.49 1.82
CA VAL A 68 1.99 -8.97 0.49
C VAL A 68 3.48 -8.71 0.28
N ALA A 69 3.97 -7.50 0.58
CA ALA A 69 5.39 -7.17 0.45
C ALA A 69 6.30 -8.09 1.30
N LYS A 70 5.89 -8.46 2.52
CA LYS A 70 6.67 -9.33 3.41
C LYS A 70 6.66 -10.80 2.97
N PHE A 71 5.50 -11.33 2.59
CA PHE A 71 5.33 -12.79 2.41
C PHE A 71 5.26 -13.25 0.96
N LEU A 72 5.17 -12.31 0.02
CA LEU A 72 5.09 -12.51 -1.43
C LEU A 72 5.93 -11.44 -2.16
N PRO A 73 7.24 -11.34 -1.90
CA PRO A 73 8.09 -10.35 -2.57
C PRO A 73 8.01 -10.52 -4.10
N GLY A 74 7.85 -9.41 -4.81
CA GLY A 74 7.68 -9.38 -6.27
C GLY A 74 6.23 -9.54 -6.75
N GLN A 75 5.28 -9.89 -5.87
CA GLN A 75 3.86 -9.92 -6.21
C GLN A 75 3.29 -8.50 -6.27
N THR A 76 2.67 -8.16 -7.41
CA THR A 76 1.93 -6.90 -7.55
C THR A 76 0.54 -6.98 -6.92
N VAL A 77 0.02 -5.84 -6.49
CA VAL A 77 -1.34 -5.68 -5.97
C VAL A 77 -2.10 -4.62 -6.74
N ARG A 78 -3.42 -4.82 -6.85
CA ARG A 78 -4.31 -3.84 -7.44
C ARG A 78 -4.48 -2.64 -6.50
N VAL A 79 -4.24 -1.44 -7.01
CA VAL A 79 -4.50 -0.19 -6.31
C VAL A 79 -5.44 0.68 -7.11
N GLU A 80 -6.26 1.45 -6.41
CA GLU A 80 -7.12 2.49 -6.96
C GLU A 80 -6.53 3.86 -6.63
N VAL A 81 -6.27 4.65 -7.67
CA VAL A 81 -5.85 6.05 -7.53
C VAL A 81 -7.09 6.89 -7.31
N ILE A 82 -7.29 7.35 -6.07
CA ILE A 82 -8.50 8.11 -5.69
C ILE A 82 -8.30 9.62 -5.76
N ASP A 83 -7.05 10.08 -5.82
CA ASP A 83 -6.70 11.50 -5.91
C ASP A 83 -5.32 11.68 -6.58
N HIS A 84 -5.07 12.87 -7.12
CA HIS A 84 -3.83 13.26 -7.79
C HIS A 84 -3.35 14.64 -7.28
N LEU A 85 -2.26 14.64 -6.51
CA LEU A 85 -1.69 15.80 -5.84
C LEU A 85 -0.25 16.07 -6.32
N PRO A 86 -0.06 16.68 -7.51
CA PRO A 86 1.26 16.79 -8.15
C PRO A 86 2.24 17.71 -7.42
N ARG A 87 1.76 18.53 -6.48
CA ARG A 87 2.59 19.44 -5.66
C ARG A 87 3.01 18.83 -4.32
N TRP A 88 2.49 17.65 -3.96
CA TRP A 88 2.78 17.03 -2.68
C TRP A 88 4.09 16.23 -2.78
N ASN A 89 5.16 16.74 -2.17
CA ASN A 89 6.43 16.01 -2.06
C ASN A 89 6.36 15.03 -0.88
N VAL A 90 6.48 13.74 -1.21
CA VAL A 90 6.28 12.62 -0.27
C VAL A 90 7.55 11.82 -0.02
N SER A 91 8.68 12.22 -0.60
CA SER A 91 9.92 11.42 -0.54
C SER A 91 10.48 11.27 0.87
N LYS A 92 10.06 12.13 1.82
CA LYS A 92 10.38 12.02 3.25
C LYS A 92 9.65 10.88 3.97
N TYR A 93 8.54 10.39 3.40
CA TYR A 93 7.78 9.30 4.00
C TYR A 93 8.41 7.97 3.62
N PRO A 94 8.54 7.02 4.56
CA PRO A 94 9.10 5.71 4.24
C PRO A 94 8.17 4.94 3.29
N THR A 95 8.77 4.06 2.50
CA THR A 95 8.02 3.03 1.76
C THR A 95 7.59 1.91 2.70
N VAL A 96 6.70 1.04 2.21
CA VAL A 96 6.37 -0.22 2.90
C VAL A 96 7.63 -1.07 3.10
N LYS A 97 8.53 -1.13 2.10
CA LYS A 97 9.80 -1.86 2.18
C LYS A 97 10.66 -1.40 3.35
N ASP A 98 10.75 -0.09 3.56
CA ASP A 98 11.57 0.51 4.63
C ASP A 98 11.05 0.19 6.04
N ARG A 99 9.79 -0.23 6.16
CA ARG A 99 9.11 -0.54 7.43
C ARG A 99 8.56 -1.96 7.49
N LEU A 100 9.15 -2.88 6.75
CA LEU A 100 8.83 -4.29 6.92
C LEU A 100 9.30 -4.74 8.32
N PRO A 101 8.41 -5.36 9.13
CA PRO A 101 8.78 -5.95 10.41
C PRO A 101 9.44 -7.33 10.21
#